data_AF-A0A921IW30-F1
#
_entry.id   AF-A0A921IW30-F1
#
_cell.length_a   1.000
_cell.length_b   1.000
_cell.length_c   1.000
_cell.angle_alpha   90.00
_cell.angle_beta   90.00
_cell.angle_gamma   90.00
#
_symmetry.space_group_name_H-M   'P 1'
#
loop_
_entity.id
_entity.type
_entity.pdbx_description
1 polymer ?
#
loop_
_entity_poly.entity_id
_entity_poly.type
_entity_poly.pdbx_seq_one_letter_code
_entity_poly.pdbx_strand_id
1 'polypeptide(L)'
;SLQEQETMSNLLPLAYSDREKLMESFDPDEGEILSAVNGWSSQRYKDVLKINQEMWGKGELDPYSAGSLVDRVFIALLSEDRPDISLDGFFDYYCNLHDADQQISLGSRIIERLGQRIGWRLLLDTAISHGLATLAVAGIEMVPADIASNNDMDFLLSVAESGQVLMRIDEVMGIESKTSGFASRYCRTVKPSLLKKPGYAHLFFLPLSNSREPMGDLDVCFGADLNDLLEIYADNIHDRHFDYTGLVFRYLDERGADPIERLFQLLVAADNYASRRAIICRLGQASRLSNPMKRMQEVVRHLADVVKYPMIDVYALLVHNEYLAAGFDVPTLLFEDLMLGLEKGDIPNYYSMVLSDIPFKNRVEPYVALLSSDLAGKLFDVLPFGSSSYAGSIEQGFAPAIRREIEIIETISNMLPHDGRFKYHREVLSDIIRRKEREIDEERWRSFHETL
;
A
#
# COMPACT_ATOMS: atom_id res chain seq x y z
N SER A 1 10.06 -50.16 0.98
CA SER A 1 9.52 -50.85 2.18
C SER A 1 9.93 -50.06 3.43
N LEU A 2 9.28 -50.26 4.59
CA LEU A 2 9.72 -49.69 5.89
C LEU A 2 11.22 -49.96 6.16
N GLN A 3 11.70 -51.12 5.70
CA GLN A 3 13.10 -51.53 5.79
C GLN A 3 14.05 -50.69 4.91
N GLU A 4 13.61 -50.21 3.75
CA GLU A 4 14.43 -49.32 2.88
C GLU A 4 14.51 -47.89 3.43
N GLN A 5 13.46 -47.40 4.10
CA GLN A 5 13.49 -46.11 4.82
C GLN A 5 14.41 -46.18 6.07
N GLU A 6 14.37 -47.28 6.83
CA GLU A 6 15.29 -47.51 7.95
C GLU A 6 16.75 -47.69 7.47
N THR A 7 16.98 -48.29 6.30
CA THR A 7 18.34 -48.47 5.76
C THR A 7 18.90 -47.16 5.20
N MET A 8 18.09 -46.30 4.59
CA MET A 8 18.50 -44.97 4.15
C MET A 8 18.77 -44.02 5.32
N SER A 9 17.97 -44.09 6.39
CA SER A 9 18.18 -43.29 7.62
C SER A 9 19.52 -43.58 8.31
N ASN A 10 20.00 -44.83 8.22
CA ASN A 10 21.30 -45.25 8.77
C ASN A 10 22.52 -44.84 7.92
N LEU A 11 22.32 -44.35 6.69
CA LEU A 11 23.40 -43.89 5.79
C LEU A 11 23.64 -42.38 5.86
N LEU A 12 22.68 -41.63 6.40
CA LEU A 12 22.81 -40.20 6.60
C LEU A 12 23.54 -39.93 7.93
N PRO A 13 24.44 -38.93 7.99
CA PRO A 13 25.03 -38.48 9.25
C PRO A 13 23.95 -38.24 10.31
N LEU A 14 24.21 -38.60 11.57
CA LEU A 14 23.27 -38.41 12.70
C LEU A 14 22.65 -36.99 12.73
N ALA A 15 23.43 -35.99 12.32
CA ALA A 15 23.04 -34.60 12.24
C ALA A 15 21.89 -34.32 11.23
N TYR A 16 21.66 -35.16 10.20
CA TYR A 16 20.48 -35.06 9.33
C TYR A 16 19.20 -35.44 10.07
N SER A 17 19.22 -36.55 10.82
CA SER A 17 18.09 -36.97 11.64
C SER A 17 17.82 -35.96 12.76
N ASP A 18 18.88 -35.39 13.35
CA ASP A 18 18.77 -34.33 14.36
C ASP A 18 18.14 -33.05 13.82
N ARG A 19 18.50 -32.67 12.58
CA ARG A 19 17.87 -31.56 11.87
C ARG A 19 16.38 -31.84 11.65
N GLU A 20 16.03 -33.02 11.15
CA GLU A 20 14.63 -33.41 10.92
C GLU A 20 13.84 -33.35 12.23
N LYS A 21 14.38 -33.93 13.31
CA LYS A 21 13.78 -33.90 14.65
C LYS A 21 13.52 -32.49 15.15
N LEU A 22 14.48 -31.58 14.96
CA LEU A 22 14.31 -30.17 15.32
C LEU A 22 13.23 -29.47 14.47
N MET A 23 12.85 -30.01 13.31
CA MET A 23 11.88 -29.44 12.37
C MET A 23 10.52 -30.17 12.35
N GLU A 24 10.35 -31.24 13.14
CA GLU A 24 9.12 -32.06 13.16
C GLU A 24 7.86 -31.27 13.55
N SER A 25 8.00 -30.26 14.41
CA SER A 25 6.92 -29.36 14.81
C SER A 25 7.03 -28.02 14.10
N PHE A 26 5.91 -27.45 13.65
CA PHE A 26 5.90 -26.12 13.01
C PHE A 26 6.09 -24.98 14.01
N ASP A 27 5.71 -25.17 15.27
CA ASP A 27 5.77 -24.15 16.33
C ASP A 27 6.06 -24.78 17.71
N PRO A 28 7.21 -25.47 17.87
CA PRO A 28 7.56 -26.08 19.14
C PRO A 28 7.86 -24.99 20.17
N ASP A 29 7.37 -25.20 21.40
CA ASP A 29 7.75 -24.35 22.51
C ASP A 29 9.23 -24.57 22.92
N GLU A 30 9.76 -23.67 23.76
CA GLU A 30 11.15 -23.78 24.22
C GLU A 30 11.42 -25.13 24.93
N GLY A 31 10.43 -25.73 25.59
CA GLY A 31 10.56 -27.02 26.27
C GLY A 31 10.70 -28.19 25.31
N GLU A 32 9.93 -28.20 24.22
CA GLU A 32 10.04 -29.21 23.15
C GLU A 32 11.41 -29.14 22.47
N ILE A 33 11.88 -27.92 22.16
CA ILE A 33 13.21 -27.69 21.57
C ILE A 33 14.30 -28.24 22.50
N LEU A 34 14.25 -27.89 23.79
CA LEU A 34 15.22 -28.35 24.80
C LEU A 34 15.20 -29.88 24.97
N SER A 35 14.03 -30.50 24.96
CA SER A 35 13.89 -31.96 24.99
C SER A 35 14.53 -32.62 23.76
N ALA A 36 14.38 -32.01 22.59
CA ALA A 36 14.92 -32.55 21.35
C ALA A 36 16.46 -32.59 21.32
N VAL A 37 17.10 -31.58 21.92
CA VAL A 37 18.56 -31.37 21.92
C VAL A 37 19.27 -31.85 23.19
N ASN A 38 18.53 -32.43 24.14
CA ASN A 38 19.10 -32.90 25.40
C ASN A 38 20.32 -33.83 25.17
N GLY A 39 21.44 -33.51 25.83
CA GLY A 39 22.69 -34.26 25.71
C GLY A 39 23.49 -34.00 24.43
N TRP A 40 23.10 -33.03 23.60
CA TRP A 40 23.90 -32.64 22.44
C TRP A 40 25.23 -32.01 22.85
N SER A 41 26.30 -32.33 22.11
CA SER A 41 27.61 -31.68 22.24
C SER A 41 27.69 -30.43 21.36
N SER A 42 28.67 -29.55 21.60
CA SER A 42 28.93 -28.38 20.74
C SER A 42 29.11 -28.79 19.26
N GLN A 43 29.83 -29.90 18.99
CA GLN A 43 30.03 -30.38 17.61
C GLN A 43 28.72 -30.79 16.94
N ARG A 44 27.80 -31.42 17.68
CA ARG A 44 26.50 -31.86 17.14
C ARG A 44 25.65 -30.67 16.68
N TYR A 45 25.63 -29.59 17.44
CA TYR A 45 24.99 -28.34 17.01
C TYR A 45 25.64 -27.75 15.75
N LYS A 46 26.98 -27.73 15.69
CA LYS A 46 27.74 -27.24 14.53
C LYS A 46 27.45 -28.05 13.27
N ASP A 47 27.41 -29.38 13.38
CA ASP A 47 27.13 -30.28 12.26
C ASP A 47 25.72 -30.04 11.68
N VAL A 48 24.72 -29.81 12.54
CA VAL A 48 23.34 -29.47 12.13
C VAL A 48 23.29 -28.15 11.36
N LEU A 49 23.95 -27.09 11.87
CA LEU A 49 24.00 -25.80 11.18
C LEU A 49 24.72 -25.89 9.82
N LYS A 50 25.81 -26.66 9.76
CA LYS A 50 26.55 -26.87 8.51
C LYS A 50 25.69 -27.57 7.46
N ILE A 51 24.99 -28.65 7.82
CA ILE A 51 24.06 -29.33 6.90
C ILE A 51 22.97 -28.37 6.42
N ASN A 52 22.42 -27.56 7.33
CA ASN A 52 21.38 -26.58 6.97
C ASN A 52 21.88 -25.56 5.95
N GLN A 53 23.09 -25.02 6.16
CA GLN A 53 23.72 -24.08 5.23
C GLN A 53 24.03 -24.75 3.88
N GLU A 54 24.55 -25.97 3.87
CA GLU A 54 24.83 -26.71 2.63
C GLU A 54 23.55 -27.00 1.83
N MET A 55 22.46 -27.38 2.50
CA MET A 55 21.17 -27.63 1.86
C MET A 55 20.56 -26.34 1.31
N TRP A 56 20.62 -25.25 2.07
CA TRP A 56 20.14 -23.95 1.62
C TRP A 56 20.95 -23.44 0.42
N GLY A 57 22.28 -23.55 0.45
CA GLY A 57 23.15 -23.18 -0.66
C GLY A 57 22.90 -24.01 -1.94
N LYS A 58 22.35 -25.22 -1.82
CA LYS A 58 21.90 -26.05 -2.95
C LYS A 58 20.47 -25.76 -3.41
N GLY A 59 19.74 -24.89 -2.72
CA GLY A 59 18.32 -24.62 -2.97
C GLY A 59 17.38 -25.75 -2.56
N GLU A 60 17.84 -26.67 -1.71
CA GLU A 60 17.03 -27.78 -1.17
C GLU A 60 16.11 -27.33 -0.03
N LEU A 61 16.34 -26.13 0.51
CA LEU A 61 15.53 -25.50 1.56
C LEU A 61 15.12 -24.10 1.14
N ASP A 62 13.87 -23.76 1.44
CA ASP A 62 13.42 -22.38 1.37
C ASP A 62 14.04 -21.55 2.53
N PRO A 63 14.16 -20.22 2.36
CA PRO A 63 14.77 -19.35 3.37
C PRO A 63 14.10 -19.40 4.74
N TYR A 64 12.78 -19.62 4.80
CA TYR A 64 12.05 -19.67 6.06
C TYR A 64 12.42 -20.94 6.84
N SER A 65 12.43 -22.09 6.18
CA SER A 65 12.85 -23.36 6.79
C SER A 65 14.31 -23.32 7.26
N ALA A 66 15.20 -22.73 6.46
CA ALA A 66 16.60 -22.56 6.83
C ALA A 66 16.75 -21.67 8.07
N GLY A 67 16.05 -20.53 8.12
CA GLY A 67 16.07 -19.61 9.26
C GLY A 67 15.45 -20.20 10.53
N SER A 68 14.32 -20.89 10.41
CA SER A 68 13.62 -21.52 11.54
C SER A 68 14.51 -22.51 12.29
N LEU A 69 15.30 -23.33 11.57
CA LEU A 69 16.24 -24.25 12.23
C LEU A 69 17.34 -23.49 12.99
N VAL A 70 17.90 -22.44 12.39
CA VAL A 70 18.94 -21.61 13.03
C VAL A 70 18.39 -21.00 14.32
N ASP A 71 17.18 -20.44 14.26
CA ASP A 71 16.53 -19.85 15.42
C ASP A 71 16.33 -20.88 16.54
N ARG A 72 15.89 -22.10 16.21
CA ARG A 72 15.72 -23.19 17.19
C ARG A 72 17.03 -23.61 17.85
N VAL A 73 18.12 -23.70 17.08
CA VAL A 73 19.46 -24.00 17.60
C VAL A 73 19.92 -22.90 18.57
N PHE A 74 19.75 -21.63 18.21
CA PHE A 74 20.11 -20.53 19.11
C PHE A 74 19.21 -20.46 20.34
N ILE A 75 17.91 -20.73 20.23
CA ILE A 75 16.99 -20.82 21.38
C ILE A 75 17.48 -21.89 22.35
N ALA A 76 17.81 -23.09 21.87
CA ALA A 76 18.37 -24.16 22.70
C ALA A 76 19.64 -23.72 23.45
N LEU A 77 20.61 -23.17 22.72
CA LEU A 77 21.90 -22.73 23.28
C LEU A 77 21.75 -21.59 24.28
N LEU A 78 20.81 -20.67 24.05
CA LEU A 78 20.58 -19.53 24.93
C LEU A 78 19.78 -19.92 26.19
N SER A 79 18.90 -20.91 26.08
CA SER A 79 18.06 -21.40 27.18
C SER A 79 18.76 -22.42 28.07
N GLU A 80 19.72 -23.20 27.57
CA GLU A 80 20.58 -24.05 28.41
C GLU A 80 21.76 -23.25 28.99
N ASP A 81 21.92 -23.23 30.32
CA ASP A 81 23.14 -22.70 30.95
C ASP A 81 24.23 -23.79 30.97
N ARG A 82 24.85 -24.01 29.81
CA ARG A 82 25.84 -25.07 29.55
C ARG A 82 27.26 -24.51 29.60
N PRO A 83 27.99 -24.61 30.72
CA PRO A 83 29.35 -24.07 30.83
C PRO A 83 30.36 -24.79 29.93
N ASP A 84 30.01 -25.97 29.40
CA ASP A 84 30.82 -26.74 28.45
C ASP A 84 30.75 -26.22 27.00
N ILE A 85 29.83 -25.30 26.70
CA ILE A 85 29.67 -24.71 25.36
C ILE A 85 29.96 -23.21 25.42
N SER A 86 31.02 -22.79 24.75
CA SER A 86 31.34 -21.37 24.54
C SER A 86 30.35 -20.77 23.52
N LEU A 87 29.46 -19.90 24.01
CA LEU A 87 28.44 -19.24 23.18
C LEU A 87 29.08 -18.26 22.18
N ASP A 88 30.13 -17.54 22.60
CA ASP A 88 30.92 -16.65 21.75
C ASP A 88 31.61 -17.41 20.61
N GLY A 89 32.27 -18.52 20.92
CA GLY A 89 32.91 -19.38 19.91
C GLY A 89 31.89 -20.10 19.02
N PHE A 90 30.67 -20.33 19.50
CA PHE A 90 29.59 -20.85 18.68
C PHE A 90 29.03 -19.79 17.73
N PHE A 91 28.86 -18.57 18.21
CA PHE A 91 28.41 -17.44 17.40
C PHE A 91 29.41 -17.09 16.29
N ASP A 92 30.71 -17.05 16.59
CA ASP A 92 31.75 -16.87 15.56
C ASP A 92 31.72 -18.00 14.52
N TYR A 93 31.53 -19.25 14.96
CA TYR A 93 31.35 -20.38 14.02
C TYR A 93 30.13 -20.19 13.10
N TYR A 94 28.99 -19.77 13.66
CA TYR A 94 27.82 -19.43 12.86
C TYR A 94 28.13 -18.33 11.85
N CYS A 95 28.82 -17.26 12.26
CA CYS A 95 29.17 -16.18 11.36
C CYS A 95 30.07 -16.65 10.20
N ASN A 96 31.03 -17.53 10.48
CA ASN A 96 31.91 -18.12 9.45
C ASN A 96 31.19 -19.06 8.47
N LEU A 97 30.01 -19.59 8.81
CA LEU A 97 29.23 -20.45 7.91
C LEU A 97 28.50 -19.66 6.84
N HIS A 98 28.21 -18.38 7.09
CA HIS A 98 27.40 -17.55 6.22
C HIS A 98 28.28 -16.53 5.48
N ASP A 99 27.97 -16.29 4.21
CA ASP A 99 28.50 -15.15 3.48
C ASP A 99 27.43 -14.04 3.39
N ALA A 100 27.82 -12.88 2.86
CA ALA A 100 26.92 -11.73 2.74
C ALA A 100 25.69 -12.01 1.85
N ASP A 101 25.79 -12.93 0.89
CA ASP A 101 24.72 -13.28 -0.05
C ASP A 101 23.79 -14.37 0.51
N GLN A 102 24.27 -15.16 1.48
CA GLN A 102 23.58 -16.24 2.20
C GLN A 102 23.45 -15.91 3.68
N GLN A 103 22.99 -14.71 4.00
CA GLN A 103 22.73 -14.35 5.38
C GLN A 103 21.36 -14.86 5.85
N ILE A 104 21.35 -15.63 6.93
CA ILE A 104 20.12 -15.94 7.67
C ILE A 104 19.87 -14.81 8.66
N SER A 105 18.68 -14.20 8.61
CA SER A 105 18.26 -13.25 9.65
C SER A 105 17.92 -14.00 10.92
N LEU A 106 18.55 -13.64 12.03
CA LEU A 106 18.19 -14.14 13.35
C LEU A 106 16.95 -13.42 13.88
N GLY A 107 16.10 -14.12 14.63
CA GLY A 107 14.97 -13.50 15.32
C GLY A 107 15.43 -12.45 16.37
N SER A 108 14.65 -11.38 16.54
CA SER A 108 14.99 -10.26 17.44
C SER A 108 15.28 -10.69 18.88
N ARG A 109 14.48 -11.61 19.43
CA ARG A 109 14.68 -12.16 20.78
C ARG A 109 15.99 -12.93 20.92
N ILE A 110 16.47 -13.56 19.85
CA ILE A 110 17.75 -14.27 19.82
C ILE A 110 18.89 -13.26 19.81
N ILE A 111 18.82 -12.23 18.96
CA ILE A 111 19.82 -11.16 18.90
C ILE A 111 19.95 -10.49 20.27
N GLU A 112 18.83 -10.15 20.90
CA GLU A 112 18.82 -9.53 22.24
C GLU A 112 19.47 -10.43 23.30
N ARG A 113 19.06 -11.71 23.38
CA ARG A 113 19.62 -12.68 24.33
C ARG A 113 21.10 -12.93 24.07
N LEU A 114 21.53 -13.01 22.81
CA LEU A 114 22.95 -13.12 22.46
C LEU A 114 23.71 -11.89 22.95
N GLY A 115 23.24 -10.68 22.64
CA GLY A 115 23.85 -9.43 23.09
C GLY A 115 24.00 -9.36 24.61
N GLN A 116 23.00 -9.84 25.36
CA GLN A 116 23.04 -9.92 26.82
C GLN A 116 24.02 -10.98 27.35
N ARG A 117 24.16 -12.15 26.69
CA ARG A 117 24.99 -13.26 27.19
C ARG A 117 26.46 -13.19 26.76
N ILE A 118 26.74 -12.86 25.51
CA ILE A 118 28.12 -12.79 24.97
C ILE A 118 28.68 -11.36 24.96
N GLY A 119 27.81 -10.36 25.17
CA GLY A 119 28.17 -8.94 25.14
C GLY A 119 27.90 -8.31 23.77
N TRP A 120 27.22 -7.16 23.79
CA TRP A 120 26.80 -6.44 22.59
C TRP A 120 27.95 -6.05 21.65
N ARG A 121 29.07 -5.52 22.18
CA ARG A 121 30.20 -5.11 21.35
C ARG A 121 30.81 -6.30 20.59
N LEU A 122 30.97 -7.44 21.28
CA LEU A 122 31.48 -8.66 20.66
C LEU A 122 30.55 -9.16 19.54
N LEU A 123 29.24 -9.15 19.78
CA LEU A 123 28.25 -9.49 18.76
C LEU A 123 28.39 -8.60 17.52
N LEU A 124 28.43 -7.29 17.71
CA LEU A 124 28.52 -6.31 16.61
C LEU A 124 29.84 -6.44 15.84
N ASP A 125 30.97 -6.47 16.53
CA ASP A 125 32.30 -6.57 15.89
C ASP A 125 32.45 -7.87 15.10
N THR A 126 31.89 -8.97 15.62
CA THR A 126 31.91 -10.27 14.93
C THR A 126 31.03 -10.21 13.68
N ALA A 127 29.79 -9.72 13.79
CA ALA A 127 28.88 -9.62 12.64
C ALA A 127 29.45 -8.70 11.54
N ILE A 128 30.03 -7.56 11.90
CA ILE A 128 30.64 -6.62 10.95
C ILE A 128 31.88 -7.22 10.30
N SER A 129 32.76 -7.88 11.07
CA SER A 129 34.00 -8.45 10.51
C SER A 129 33.76 -9.59 9.53
N HIS A 130 32.65 -10.33 9.69
CA HIS A 130 32.19 -11.36 8.75
C HIS A 130 31.28 -10.82 7.63
N GLY A 131 31.04 -9.50 7.56
CA GLY A 131 30.24 -8.89 6.49
C GLY A 131 28.73 -9.20 6.56
N LEU A 132 28.22 -9.59 7.73
CA LEU A 132 26.84 -10.01 7.94
C LEU A 132 25.93 -8.80 8.19
N ALA A 133 25.75 -7.97 7.16
CA ALA A 133 25.10 -6.65 7.26
C ALA A 133 23.70 -6.66 7.92
N THR A 134 22.83 -7.61 7.61
CA THR A 134 21.46 -7.66 8.18
C THR A 134 21.48 -7.85 9.71
N LEU A 135 22.29 -8.79 10.19
CA LEU A 135 22.51 -9.07 11.60
C LEU A 135 23.19 -7.91 12.32
N ALA A 136 24.18 -7.27 11.68
CA ALA A 136 24.83 -6.10 12.22
C ALA A 136 23.84 -4.92 12.38
N VAL A 137 23.02 -4.64 11.36
CA VAL A 137 21.97 -3.60 11.39
C VAL A 137 20.97 -3.89 12.53
N ALA A 138 20.43 -5.09 12.60
CA ALA A 138 19.49 -5.49 13.65
C ALA A 138 20.14 -5.41 15.05
N GLY A 139 21.41 -5.79 15.18
CA GLY A 139 22.18 -5.64 16.41
C GLY A 139 22.33 -4.18 16.85
N ILE A 140 22.65 -3.26 15.92
CA ILE A 140 22.80 -1.82 16.20
C ILE A 140 21.44 -1.19 16.55
N GLU A 141 20.36 -1.68 15.96
CA GLU A 141 19.00 -1.28 16.34
C GLU A 141 18.66 -1.67 17.79
N MET A 142 19.12 -2.82 18.27
CA MET A 142 18.76 -3.33 19.61
C MET A 142 19.75 -2.96 20.72
N VAL A 143 21.00 -2.66 20.36
CA VAL A 143 22.05 -2.39 21.36
C VAL A 143 21.69 -1.19 22.26
N PRO A 144 21.99 -1.24 23.58
CA PRO A 144 21.87 -0.09 24.46
C PRO A 144 22.61 1.16 23.94
N ALA A 145 22.01 2.33 24.14
CA ALA A 145 22.52 3.59 23.60
C ALA A 145 23.93 3.96 24.10
N ASP A 146 24.30 3.53 25.30
CA ASP A 146 25.62 3.73 25.90
C ASP A 146 26.72 2.85 25.29
N ILE A 147 26.35 1.82 24.52
CA ILE A 147 27.27 0.91 23.84
C ILE A 147 27.38 1.25 22.34
N ALA A 148 26.33 1.80 21.74
CA ALA A 148 26.34 2.24 20.35
C ALA A 148 27.44 3.29 20.10
N SER A 149 28.22 3.10 19.03
CA SER A 149 29.33 3.99 18.68
C SER A 149 29.07 4.74 17.36
N ASN A 150 29.80 5.84 17.15
CA ASN A 150 29.75 6.57 15.88
C ASN A 150 30.18 5.70 14.68
N ASN A 151 31.11 4.75 14.89
CA ASN A 151 31.54 3.83 13.84
C ASN A 151 30.39 2.91 13.39
N ASP A 152 29.49 2.56 14.31
CA ASP A 152 28.31 1.74 13.98
C ASP A 152 27.34 2.56 13.11
N MET A 153 27.19 3.86 13.37
CA MET A 153 26.38 4.76 12.53
C MET A 153 26.96 4.91 11.13
N ASP A 154 28.28 5.07 11.02
CA ASP A 154 28.95 5.14 9.72
C ASP A 154 28.85 3.81 8.96
N PHE A 155 28.88 2.68 9.67
CA PHE A 155 28.58 1.36 9.09
C PHE A 155 27.15 1.31 8.53
N LEU A 156 26.12 1.71 9.30
CA LEU A 156 24.73 1.75 8.85
C LEU A 156 24.57 2.58 7.57
N LEU A 157 25.22 3.73 7.48
CA LEU A 157 25.20 4.57 6.29
C LEU A 157 25.90 3.89 5.10
N SER A 158 27.02 3.20 5.32
CA SER A 158 27.75 2.52 4.24
C SER A 158 26.99 1.33 3.64
N VAL A 159 26.27 0.55 4.46
CA VAL A 159 25.44 -0.56 3.97
C VAL A 159 24.17 -0.07 3.27
N ALA A 160 23.66 1.09 3.69
CA ALA A 160 22.55 1.77 3.06
C ALA A 160 22.93 2.37 1.70
N GLU A 161 24.12 2.99 1.60
CA GLU A 161 24.67 3.56 0.36
C GLU A 161 24.95 2.47 -0.69
N SER A 162 25.56 1.36 -0.28
CA SER A 162 25.74 0.19 -1.14
C SER A 162 24.43 -0.54 -1.47
N GLY A 163 23.36 -0.25 -0.72
CA GLY A 163 22.04 -0.84 -0.89
C GLY A 163 21.98 -2.32 -0.53
N GLN A 164 22.89 -2.79 0.33
CA GLN A 164 22.91 -4.14 0.88
C GLN A 164 21.74 -4.37 1.85
N VAL A 165 21.43 -3.36 2.68
CA VAL A 165 20.32 -3.40 3.63
C VAL A 165 19.54 -2.10 3.56
N LEU A 166 18.21 -2.21 3.54
CA LEU A 166 17.30 -1.08 3.69
C LEU A 166 16.65 -1.15 5.07
N MET A 167 17.04 -0.25 5.96
CA MET A 167 16.29 0.01 7.19
C MET A 167 14.94 0.66 6.87
N ARG A 168 13.91 0.25 7.60
CA ARG A 168 12.57 0.84 7.57
C ARG A 168 12.52 2.10 8.44
N ILE A 169 11.54 2.97 8.22
CA ILE A 169 11.49 4.27 8.91
C ILE A 169 11.39 4.14 10.44
N ASP A 170 10.71 3.12 10.97
CA ASP A 170 10.64 2.84 12.41
C ASP A 170 12.01 2.47 13.00
N GLU A 171 12.79 1.67 12.28
CA GLU A 171 14.16 1.29 12.65
C GLU A 171 15.09 2.52 12.65
N VAL A 172 14.93 3.39 11.64
CA VAL A 172 15.66 4.67 11.55
C VAL A 172 15.35 5.57 12.74
N MET A 173 14.06 5.68 13.12
CA MET A 173 13.64 6.45 14.30
C MET A 173 14.14 5.81 15.62
N GLY A 174 14.22 4.47 15.67
CA GLY A 174 14.85 3.74 16.77
C GLY A 174 16.31 4.17 16.97
N ILE A 175 17.08 4.32 15.90
CA ILE A 175 18.45 4.83 15.96
C ILE A 175 18.51 6.33 16.29
N GLU A 176 17.64 7.15 15.70
CA GLU A 176 17.58 8.59 15.98
C GLU A 176 17.43 8.86 17.49
N SER A 177 16.64 8.04 18.19
CA SER A 177 16.46 8.16 19.65
C SER A 177 17.76 7.99 20.45
N LYS A 178 18.75 7.29 19.88
CA LYS A 178 20.08 7.08 20.47
C LYS A 178 21.10 8.08 19.96
N THR A 179 20.98 8.50 18.70
CA THR A 179 21.94 9.38 18.02
C THR A 179 21.21 10.38 17.15
N SER A 180 21.02 11.58 17.71
CA SER A 180 20.28 12.63 17.01
C SER A 180 20.98 13.09 15.73
N GLY A 181 20.19 13.32 14.68
CA GLY A 181 20.63 13.69 13.34
C GLY A 181 20.97 12.49 12.45
N PHE A 182 20.81 11.26 12.94
CA PHE A 182 20.99 10.05 12.14
C PHE A 182 19.93 9.95 11.05
N ALA A 183 18.66 10.17 11.39
CA ALA A 183 17.53 9.97 10.47
C ALA A 183 17.67 10.80 9.18
N SER A 184 17.95 12.10 9.29
CA SER A 184 18.17 12.96 8.12
C SER A 184 19.39 12.54 7.30
N ARG A 185 20.50 12.14 7.94
CA ARG A 185 21.70 11.62 7.23
C ARG A 185 21.38 10.34 6.48
N TYR A 186 20.67 9.42 7.11
CA TYR A 186 20.27 8.15 6.53
C TYR A 186 19.34 8.37 5.33
N CYS A 187 18.29 9.17 5.48
CA CYS A 187 17.34 9.45 4.40
C CYS A 187 18.01 10.06 3.16
N ARG A 188 18.96 10.99 3.35
CA ARG A 188 19.77 11.53 2.26
C ARG A 188 20.61 10.46 1.57
N THR A 189 21.15 9.52 2.34
CA THR A 189 21.98 8.41 1.84
C THR A 189 21.16 7.40 1.05
N VAL A 190 19.95 7.05 1.50
CA VAL A 190 19.09 6.07 0.82
C VAL A 190 18.27 6.64 -0.33
N LYS A 191 18.16 7.98 -0.46
CA LYS A 191 17.39 8.63 -1.55
C LYS A 191 17.63 8.00 -2.93
N PRO A 192 18.87 7.77 -3.42
CA PRO A 192 19.08 7.15 -4.72
C PRO A 192 18.47 5.75 -4.84
N SER A 193 18.49 4.97 -3.76
CA SER A 193 17.87 3.64 -3.70
C SER A 193 16.34 3.72 -3.67
N LEU A 194 15.77 4.67 -2.92
CA LEU A 194 14.32 4.91 -2.86
C LEU A 194 13.75 5.38 -4.21
N LEU A 195 14.55 6.04 -5.05
CA LEU A 195 14.15 6.48 -6.39
C LEU A 195 14.28 5.37 -7.46
N LYS A 196 15.31 4.52 -7.34
CA LYS A 196 15.70 3.60 -8.43
C LYS A 196 15.28 2.15 -8.23
N LYS A 197 15.17 1.68 -6.99
CA LYS A 197 14.89 0.27 -6.70
C LYS A 197 13.38 0.05 -6.52
N PRO A 198 12.74 -0.80 -7.34
CA PRO A 198 11.31 -1.07 -7.21
C PRO A 198 10.93 -1.57 -5.81
N GLY A 199 9.84 -1.06 -5.24
CA GLY A 199 9.31 -1.47 -3.94
C GLY A 199 10.08 -0.98 -2.71
N TYR A 200 11.26 -0.36 -2.87
CA TYR A 200 12.04 0.13 -1.73
C TYR A 200 11.32 1.26 -0.98
N ALA A 201 10.71 2.22 -1.70
CA ALA A 201 9.92 3.27 -1.05
C ALA A 201 8.74 2.68 -0.27
N HIS A 202 8.01 1.72 -0.85
CA HIS A 202 6.94 1.04 -0.13
C HIS A 202 7.44 0.41 1.18
N LEU A 203 8.52 -0.38 1.14
CA LEU A 203 9.08 -1.04 2.32
C LEU A 203 9.58 -0.04 3.38
N PHE A 204 10.26 1.03 2.95
CA PHE A 204 10.78 2.06 3.84
C PHE A 204 9.67 2.77 4.62
N PHE A 205 8.59 3.18 3.93
CA PHE A 205 7.49 3.94 4.52
C PHE A 205 6.37 3.08 5.11
N LEU A 206 6.35 1.77 4.87
CA LEU A 206 5.31 0.83 5.35
C LEU A 206 4.98 1.00 6.85
N PRO A 207 5.96 1.13 7.77
CA PRO A 207 5.69 1.26 9.20
C PRO A 207 4.90 2.53 9.59
N LEU A 208 4.86 3.58 8.76
CA LEU A 208 4.13 4.82 9.07
C LEU A 208 2.65 4.58 9.36
N SER A 209 2.06 3.56 8.73
CA SER A 209 0.66 3.19 8.95
C SER A 209 0.37 2.75 10.40
N ASN A 210 1.39 2.25 11.10
CA ASN A 210 1.31 1.79 12.48
C ASN A 210 2.02 2.75 13.47
N SER A 211 2.65 3.81 12.98
CA SER A 211 3.31 4.81 13.83
C SER A 211 2.28 5.59 14.64
N ARG A 212 2.65 5.93 15.88
CA ARG A 212 1.85 6.82 16.74
C ARG A 212 1.98 8.28 16.32
N GLU A 213 3.10 8.66 15.72
CA GLU A 213 3.44 10.04 15.34
C GLU A 213 4.00 10.11 13.91
N PRO A 214 3.27 9.63 12.89
CA PRO A 214 3.80 9.49 11.53
C PRO A 214 4.28 10.82 10.92
N MET A 215 3.64 11.93 11.30
CA MET A 215 4.06 13.27 10.86
C MET A 215 5.32 13.75 11.56
N GLY A 216 5.54 13.34 12.81
CA GLY A 216 6.77 13.62 13.55
C GLY A 216 7.94 12.84 12.96
N ASP A 217 7.75 11.55 12.69
CA ASP A 217 8.77 10.70 12.05
C ASP A 217 9.22 11.26 10.70
N LEU A 218 8.25 11.68 9.86
CA LEU A 218 8.53 12.34 8.59
C LEU A 218 9.24 13.68 8.75
N ASP A 219 8.95 14.46 9.79
CA ASP A 219 9.60 15.74 10.05
C ASP A 219 11.07 15.59 10.45
N VAL A 220 11.37 14.59 11.28
CA VAL A 220 12.75 14.26 11.65
C VAL A 220 13.53 13.75 10.42
N CYS A 221 12.90 12.92 9.59
CA CYS A 221 13.55 12.34 8.42
C CYS A 221 13.75 13.32 7.26
N PHE A 222 12.73 14.13 6.94
CA PHE A 222 12.64 14.91 5.71
C PHE A 222 12.30 16.39 5.91
N GLY A 223 12.15 16.88 7.15
CA GLY A 223 11.72 18.26 7.40
C GLY A 223 12.65 19.33 6.80
N ALA A 224 13.96 19.04 6.71
CA ALA A 224 14.93 19.92 6.05
C ALA A 224 15.05 19.68 4.52
N ASP A 225 14.56 18.53 4.03
CA ASP A 225 14.79 18.01 2.67
C ASP A 225 13.45 17.69 1.98
N LEU A 226 12.45 18.58 2.12
CA LEU A 226 11.08 18.36 1.65
C LEU A 226 10.99 18.06 0.13
N ASN A 227 11.86 18.70 -0.67
CA ASN A 227 11.94 18.46 -2.11
C ASN A 227 12.41 17.03 -2.43
N ASP A 228 13.28 16.46 -1.61
CA ASP A 228 13.74 15.08 -1.80
C ASP A 228 12.59 14.10 -1.56
N LEU A 229 11.77 14.36 -0.54
CA LEU A 229 10.56 13.56 -0.28
C LEU A 229 9.53 13.70 -1.40
N LEU A 230 9.35 14.90 -1.97
CA LEU A 230 8.47 15.13 -3.12
C LEU A 230 8.95 14.37 -4.36
N GLU A 231 10.26 14.33 -4.61
CA GLU A 231 10.87 13.55 -5.69
C GLU A 231 10.66 12.05 -5.48
N ILE A 232 10.92 11.54 -4.27
CA ILE A 232 10.67 10.14 -3.90
C ILE A 232 9.20 9.79 -4.10
N TYR A 233 8.29 10.66 -3.66
CA TYR A 233 6.85 10.45 -3.86
C TYR A 233 6.49 10.37 -5.35
N ALA A 234 6.95 11.34 -6.14
CA ALA A 234 6.69 11.45 -7.57
C ALA A 234 7.18 10.23 -8.37
N ASP A 235 8.37 9.71 -8.07
CA ASP A 235 8.95 8.58 -8.80
C ASP A 235 8.31 7.23 -8.42
N ASN A 236 7.66 7.15 -7.26
CA ASN A 236 7.07 5.91 -6.74
C ASN A 236 5.55 5.81 -6.89
N ILE A 237 4.89 6.78 -7.54
CA ILE A 237 3.42 6.81 -7.67
C ILE A 237 2.82 5.57 -8.36
N HIS A 238 3.61 4.87 -9.16
CA HIS A 238 3.20 3.67 -9.91
C HIS A 238 3.17 2.40 -9.05
N ASP A 239 3.86 2.38 -7.91
CA ASP A 239 3.74 1.30 -6.94
C ASP A 239 2.47 1.50 -6.12
N ARG A 240 1.44 0.66 -6.35
CA ARG A 240 0.14 0.79 -5.68
C ARG A 240 0.20 0.65 -4.16
N HIS A 241 1.23 0.00 -3.62
CA HIS A 241 1.36 -0.18 -2.17
C HIS A 241 2.11 0.98 -1.52
N PHE A 242 2.86 1.76 -2.29
CA PHE A 242 3.52 2.96 -1.78
C PHE A 242 2.47 4.01 -1.40
N ASP A 243 2.57 4.54 -0.18
CA ASP A 243 1.70 5.59 0.38
C ASP A 243 0.18 5.36 0.15
N TYR A 244 -0.28 4.12 0.24
CA TYR A 244 -1.70 3.78 0.01
C TYR A 244 -2.66 4.60 0.91
N THR A 245 -2.26 4.84 2.16
CA THR A 245 -3.04 5.60 3.14
C THR A 245 -2.99 7.13 2.93
N GLY A 246 -2.05 7.62 2.12
CA GLY A 246 -1.86 9.05 1.82
C GLY A 246 -1.15 9.84 2.94
N LEU A 247 -0.33 9.18 3.76
CA LEU A 247 0.41 9.83 4.86
C LEU A 247 1.52 10.73 4.32
N VAL A 248 2.30 10.24 3.36
CA VAL A 248 3.38 11.01 2.73
C VAL A 248 2.79 12.17 1.92
N PHE A 249 1.75 11.90 1.13
CA PHE A 249 1.03 12.93 0.38
C PHE A 249 0.49 14.04 1.28
N ARG A 250 -0.16 13.68 2.39
CA ARG A 250 -0.69 14.67 3.35
C ARG A 250 0.43 15.47 4.01
N TYR A 251 1.53 14.83 4.41
CA TYR A 251 2.69 15.53 4.96
C TYR A 251 3.26 16.56 3.97
N LEU A 252 3.40 16.18 2.70
CA LEU A 252 3.86 17.07 1.64
C LEU A 252 2.94 18.29 1.46
N ASP A 253 1.61 18.11 1.44
CA ASP A 253 0.66 19.23 1.36
C ASP A 253 0.74 20.15 2.59
N GLU A 254 0.73 19.57 3.80
CA GLU A 254 0.78 20.33 5.07
C GLU A 254 2.06 21.14 5.24
N ARG A 255 3.17 20.68 4.66
CA ARG A 255 4.46 21.39 4.67
C ARG A 255 4.68 22.30 3.46
N GLY A 256 3.69 22.42 2.57
CA GLY A 256 3.71 23.36 1.45
C GLY A 256 4.55 22.90 0.23
N ALA A 257 4.78 21.59 0.07
CA ALA A 257 5.48 21.02 -1.09
C ALA A 257 4.61 20.90 -2.35
N ASP A 258 3.29 21.11 -2.22
CA ASP A 258 2.29 21.02 -3.28
C ASP A 258 2.37 19.72 -4.12
N PRO A 259 2.05 18.56 -3.52
CA PRO A 259 2.07 17.28 -4.23
C PRO A 259 0.99 17.20 -5.33
N ILE A 260 -0.07 18.01 -5.25
CA ILE A 260 -1.13 18.07 -6.26
C ILE A 260 -0.57 18.64 -7.55
N GLU A 261 0.08 19.81 -7.49
CA GLU A 261 0.70 20.43 -8.66
C GLU A 261 1.79 19.53 -9.26
N ARG A 262 2.58 18.85 -8.41
CA ARG A 262 3.57 17.88 -8.89
C ARG A 262 2.92 16.74 -9.68
N LEU A 263 1.81 16.19 -9.21
CA LEU A 263 1.06 15.16 -9.94
C LEU A 263 0.50 15.69 -11.27
N PHE A 264 0.03 16.94 -11.34
CA PHE A 264 -0.41 17.53 -12.60
C PHE A 264 0.73 17.71 -13.60
N GLN A 265 1.92 18.11 -13.17
CA GLN A 265 3.11 18.15 -14.03
C GLN A 265 3.44 16.78 -14.62
N LEU A 266 3.36 15.72 -13.80
CA LEU A 266 3.54 14.34 -14.28
C LEU A 266 2.41 13.93 -15.23
N LEU A 267 1.17 14.35 -14.97
CA LEU A 267 0.02 14.05 -15.81
C LEU A 267 0.16 14.64 -17.21
N VAL A 268 0.68 15.87 -17.31
CA VAL A 268 0.98 16.54 -18.59
C VAL A 268 2.08 15.80 -19.36
N ALA A 269 3.06 15.25 -18.65
CA ALA A 269 4.17 14.52 -19.25
C ALA A 269 3.83 13.05 -19.59
N ALA A 270 2.71 12.51 -19.09
CA ALA A 270 2.35 11.10 -19.28
C ALA A 270 1.98 10.79 -20.74
N ASP A 271 2.68 9.82 -21.33
CA ASP A 271 2.55 9.42 -22.74
C ASP A 271 1.59 8.25 -22.98
N ASN A 272 1.29 7.48 -21.92
CA ASN A 272 0.48 6.26 -22.00
C ASN A 272 -0.66 6.24 -20.98
N TYR A 273 -1.66 5.41 -21.27
CA TYR A 273 -2.87 5.30 -20.46
C TYR A 273 -2.61 4.79 -19.04
N ALA A 274 -1.69 3.83 -18.85
CA ALA A 274 -1.42 3.23 -17.54
C ALA A 274 -0.79 4.24 -16.58
N SER A 275 0.22 4.99 -17.03
CA SER A 275 0.87 6.05 -16.25
C SER A 275 -0.12 7.17 -15.91
N ARG A 276 -0.88 7.62 -16.91
CA ARG A 276 -1.95 8.62 -16.73
C ARG A 276 -2.94 8.19 -15.66
N ARG A 277 -3.42 6.94 -15.74
CA ARG A 277 -4.39 6.39 -14.79
C ARG A 277 -3.83 6.32 -13.38
N ALA A 278 -2.58 5.88 -13.21
CA ALA A 278 -1.92 5.84 -11.91
C ALA A 278 -1.86 7.24 -11.27
N ILE A 279 -1.46 8.26 -12.03
CA ILE A 279 -1.39 9.66 -11.56
C ILE A 279 -2.78 10.17 -11.14
N ILE A 280 -3.81 9.94 -11.97
CA ILE A 280 -5.19 10.35 -11.65
C ILE A 280 -5.70 9.65 -10.39
N CYS A 281 -5.40 8.37 -10.21
CA CYS A 281 -5.74 7.67 -8.97
C CYS A 281 -5.09 8.36 -7.75
N ARG A 282 -3.81 8.73 -7.83
CA ARG A 282 -3.10 9.43 -6.75
C ARG A 282 -3.71 10.79 -6.41
N LEU A 283 -4.21 11.54 -7.39
CA LEU A 283 -4.94 12.79 -7.13
C LEU A 283 -6.15 12.60 -6.20
N GLY A 284 -6.71 11.39 -6.11
CA GLY A 284 -7.77 11.05 -5.15
C GLY A 284 -7.36 11.23 -3.68
N GLN A 285 -6.07 11.21 -3.35
CA GLN A 285 -5.57 11.49 -2.01
C GLN A 285 -5.88 12.92 -1.55
N ALA A 286 -6.21 13.85 -2.46
CA ALA A 286 -6.68 15.19 -2.11
C ALA A 286 -7.96 15.17 -1.25
N SER A 287 -8.77 14.12 -1.36
CA SER A 287 -9.94 13.90 -0.49
C SER A 287 -9.60 13.56 0.97
N ARG A 288 -8.32 13.33 1.29
CA ARG A 288 -7.80 13.06 2.65
C ARG A 288 -7.11 14.26 3.28
N LEU A 289 -7.00 15.37 2.54
CA LEU A 289 -6.38 16.61 3.01
C LEU A 289 -7.35 17.42 3.88
N SER A 290 -6.82 18.51 4.45
CA SER A 290 -7.66 19.53 5.08
C SER A 290 -8.60 20.17 4.04
N ASN A 291 -9.86 20.41 4.41
CA ASN A 291 -10.92 20.89 3.52
C ASN A 291 -11.10 20.01 2.26
N PRO A 292 -11.39 18.71 2.42
CA PRO A 292 -11.33 17.74 1.34
C PRO A 292 -12.26 18.07 0.17
N MET A 293 -13.43 18.66 0.44
CA MET A 293 -14.37 19.08 -0.60
C MET A 293 -13.76 20.15 -1.52
N LYS A 294 -13.21 21.22 -0.93
CA LYS A 294 -12.57 22.30 -1.67
C LYS A 294 -11.36 21.80 -2.47
N ARG A 295 -10.51 20.97 -1.85
CA ARG A 295 -9.32 20.40 -2.51
C ARG A 295 -9.71 19.52 -3.69
N MET A 296 -10.72 18.67 -3.53
CA MET A 296 -11.22 17.86 -4.64
C MET A 296 -11.86 18.70 -5.74
N GLN A 297 -12.57 19.80 -5.43
CA GLN A 297 -13.07 20.74 -6.45
C GLN A 297 -11.92 21.35 -7.26
N GLU A 298 -10.85 21.78 -6.59
CA GLU A 298 -9.65 22.31 -7.24
C GLU A 298 -9.01 21.28 -8.18
N VAL A 299 -8.83 20.04 -7.69
CA VAL A 299 -8.30 18.92 -8.49
C VAL A 299 -9.19 18.62 -9.68
N VAL A 300 -10.51 18.54 -9.51
CA VAL A 300 -11.43 18.20 -10.61
C VAL A 300 -11.43 19.26 -11.68
N ARG A 301 -11.51 20.55 -11.31
CA ARG A 301 -11.47 21.66 -12.28
C ARG A 301 -10.14 21.69 -13.03
N HIS A 302 -9.02 21.57 -12.32
CA HIS A 302 -7.70 21.54 -12.96
C HIS A 302 -7.55 20.31 -13.88
N LEU A 303 -8.05 19.15 -13.46
CA LEU A 303 -8.07 17.95 -14.30
C LEU A 303 -8.92 18.15 -15.55
N ALA A 304 -10.05 18.86 -15.47
CA ALA A 304 -10.88 19.15 -16.63
C ALA A 304 -10.19 20.09 -17.62
N ASP A 305 -9.38 21.05 -17.14
CA ASP A 305 -8.69 22.05 -17.97
C ASP A 305 -7.48 21.49 -18.71
N VAL A 306 -6.73 20.57 -18.10
CA VAL A 306 -5.42 20.12 -18.61
C VAL A 306 -5.52 18.97 -19.62
N VAL A 307 -6.69 18.35 -19.76
CA VAL A 307 -6.83 17.01 -20.31
C VAL A 307 -7.62 16.95 -21.61
N LYS A 308 -7.12 16.15 -22.58
CA LYS A 308 -7.83 15.89 -23.84
C LYS A 308 -9.17 15.16 -23.70
N TYR A 309 -9.35 14.30 -22.70
CA TYR A 309 -10.55 13.48 -22.48
C TYR A 309 -11.14 13.65 -21.06
N PRO A 310 -11.59 14.87 -20.70
CA PRO A 310 -11.86 15.23 -19.31
C PRO A 310 -12.94 14.36 -18.65
N MET A 311 -13.97 13.94 -19.38
CA MET A 311 -15.04 13.08 -18.85
C MET A 311 -14.54 11.74 -18.31
N ILE A 312 -13.69 11.03 -19.06
CA ILE A 312 -13.20 9.70 -18.68
C ILE A 312 -12.27 9.81 -17.47
N ASP A 313 -11.42 10.84 -17.45
CA ASP A 313 -10.44 11.02 -16.39
C ASP A 313 -11.08 11.51 -15.09
N VAL A 314 -12.07 12.40 -15.15
CA VAL A 314 -12.88 12.79 -13.98
C VAL A 314 -13.68 11.60 -13.45
N TYR A 315 -14.22 10.76 -14.35
CA TYR A 315 -14.86 9.50 -13.96
C TYR A 315 -13.90 8.54 -13.24
N ALA A 316 -12.71 8.38 -13.80
CA ALA A 316 -11.61 7.62 -13.21
C ALA A 316 -11.22 8.14 -11.81
N LEU A 317 -11.17 9.46 -11.62
CA LEU A 317 -10.82 10.11 -10.34
C LEU A 317 -11.88 9.89 -9.26
N LEU A 318 -13.16 10.04 -9.62
CA LEU A 318 -14.25 10.15 -8.65
C LEU A 318 -15.02 8.84 -8.39
N VAL A 319 -14.95 7.87 -9.30
CA VAL A 319 -15.71 6.61 -9.18
C VAL A 319 -14.79 5.42 -8.97
N HIS A 320 -13.79 5.27 -9.83
CA HIS A 320 -12.91 4.10 -9.83
C HIS A 320 -11.56 4.42 -9.21
N ASN A 321 -11.56 4.92 -7.98
CA ASN A 321 -10.34 5.39 -7.32
C ASN A 321 -10.20 4.83 -5.90
N GLU A 322 -9.24 3.93 -5.72
CA GLU A 322 -8.93 3.28 -4.46
C GLU A 322 -8.32 4.23 -3.40
N TYR A 323 -7.79 5.38 -3.82
CA TYR A 323 -7.14 6.34 -2.92
C TYR A 323 -8.10 7.40 -2.38
N LEU A 324 -9.34 7.48 -2.87
CA LEU A 324 -10.36 8.33 -2.28
C LEU A 324 -10.52 7.98 -0.79
N ALA A 325 -10.77 9.01 0.02
CA ALA A 325 -11.06 8.82 1.43
C ALA A 325 -12.32 7.97 1.59
N ALA A 326 -12.28 7.02 2.52
CA ALA A 326 -13.46 6.21 2.83
C ALA A 326 -14.62 7.13 3.25
N GLY A 327 -15.75 7.02 2.55
CA GLY A 327 -16.92 7.85 2.81
C GLY A 327 -16.87 9.28 2.25
N PHE A 328 -15.92 9.60 1.36
CA PHE A 328 -15.93 10.88 0.65
C PHE A 328 -17.22 11.03 -0.18
N ASP A 329 -17.96 12.12 0.04
CA ASP A 329 -19.27 12.37 -0.56
C ASP A 329 -19.15 12.97 -1.96
N VAL A 330 -18.89 12.08 -2.93
CA VAL A 330 -18.83 12.43 -4.36
C VAL A 330 -20.14 13.07 -4.85
N PRO A 331 -21.35 12.55 -4.55
CA PRO A 331 -22.59 13.22 -4.95
C PRO A 331 -22.66 14.71 -4.54
N THR A 332 -22.38 15.03 -3.28
CA THR A 332 -22.41 16.42 -2.80
C THR A 332 -21.40 17.30 -3.54
N LEU A 333 -20.17 16.81 -3.75
CA LEU A 333 -19.15 17.51 -4.55
C LEU A 333 -19.68 17.96 -5.91
N LEU A 334 -20.31 17.02 -6.64
CA LEU A 334 -20.79 17.24 -7.99
C LEU A 334 -21.95 18.24 -8.04
N PHE A 335 -22.92 18.08 -7.14
CA PHE A 335 -24.11 18.90 -7.14
C PHE A 335 -23.83 20.34 -6.71
N GLU A 336 -22.93 20.54 -5.74
CA GLU A 336 -22.45 21.88 -5.38
C GLU A 336 -21.72 22.56 -6.55
N ASP A 337 -20.85 21.82 -7.25
CA ASP A 337 -20.09 22.38 -8.38
C ASP A 337 -20.98 22.71 -9.58
N LEU A 338 -22.00 21.89 -9.86
CA LEU A 338 -23.02 22.18 -10.87
C LEU A 338 -23.86 23.40 -10.52
N MET A 339 -24.26 23.56 -9.25
CA MET A 339 -25.02 24.72 -8.80
C MET A 339 -24.19 26.00 -8.94
N LEU A 340 -22.93 25.98 -8.50
CA LEU A 340 -22.00 27.10 -8.67
C LEU A 340 -21.76 27.43 -10.15
N GLY A 341 -21.63 26.40 -11.00
CA GLY A 341 -21.49 26.57 -12.44
C GLY A 341 -22.73 27.22 -13.06
N LEU A 342 -23.93 26.83 -12.63
CA LEU A 342 -25.18 27.45 -13.06
C LEU A 342 -25.24 28.93 -12.69
N GLU A 343 -24.91 29.27 -11.44
CA GLU A 343 -24.88 30.66 -10.94
C GLU A 343 -23.89 31.53 -11.73
N LYS A 344 -22.72 30.99 -12.06
CA LYS A 344 -21.66 31.70 -12.80
C LYS A 344 -21.86 31.69 -14.31
N GLY A 345 -22.76 30.85 -14.83
CA GLY A 345 -22.97 30.66 -16.26
C GLY A 345 -21.91 29.78 -16.95
N ASP A 346 -21.16 28.99 -16.18
CA ASP A 346 -20.10 28.09 -16.62
C ASP A 346 -20.35 26.69 -16.03
N ILE A 347 -21.27 25.95 -16.65
CA ILE A 347 -21.75 24.66 -16.13
C ILE A 347 -20.75 23.55 -16.52
N PRO A 348 -20.18 22.82 -15.54
CA PRO A 348 -19.31 21.69 -15.80
C PRO A 348 -19.99 20.58 -16.62
N ASN A 349 -19.55 20.34 -17.86
CA ASN A 349 -20.11 19.29 -18.72
C ASN A 349 -19.43 17.92 -18.57
N TYR A 350 -18.36 17.83 -17.79
CA TYR A 350 -17.55 16.62 -17.64
C TYR A 350 -18.06 15.62 -16.58
N TYR A 351 -19.16 15.95 -15.89
CA TYR A 351 -19.73 15.10 -14.84
C TYR A 351 -20.71 14.02 -15.31
N SER A 352 -21.11 14.02 -16.58
CA SER A 352 -22.17 13.14 -17.08
C SER A 352 -21.94 11.66 -16.75
N MET A 353 -20.71 11.15 -16.94
CA MET A 353 -20.36 9.76 -16.61
C MET A 353 -20.43 9.48 -15.10
N VAL A 354 -19.92 10.40 -14.27
CA VAL A 354 -19.93 10.25 -12.80
C VAL A 354 -21.36 10.24 -12.26
N LEU A 355 -22.18 11.19 -12.72
CA LEU A 355 -23.59 11.26 -12.35
C LEU A 355 -24.33 9.99 -12.73
N SER A 356 -24.00 9.38 -13.88
CA SER A 356 -24.63 8.17 -14.38
C SER A 356 -24.41 6.94 -13.48
N ASP A 357 -23.34 6.92 -12.68
CA ASP A 357 -23.04 5.86 -11.71
C ASP A 357 -23.73 6.04 -10.35
N ILE A 358 -24.17 7.26 -10.01
CA ILE A 358 -25.00 7.48 -8.82
C ILE A 358 -26.35 6.80 -9.04
N PRO A 359 -26.89 5.97 -8.14
CA PRO A 359 -28.19 5.36 -8.33
C PRO A 359 -29.26 6.41 -8.68
N PHE A 360 -30.01 6.23 -9.77
CA PHE A 360 -30.89 7.30 -10.28
C PHE A 360 -31.93 7.79 -9.26
N LYS A 361 -32.44 6.89 -8.42
CA LYS A 361 -33.32 7.23 -7.29
C LYS A 361 -32.71 8.25 -6.31
N ASN A 362 -31.38 8.23 -6.12
CA ASN A 362 -30.67 9.14 -5.23
C ASN A 362 -30.42 10.51 -5.88
N ARG A 363 -30.78 10.68 -7.17
CA ARG A 363 -30.61 11.94 -7.90
C ARG A 363 -31.86 12.82 -7.87
N VAL A 364 -33.01 12.31 -7.41
CA VAL A 364 -34.31 13.02 -7.45
C VAL A 364 -34.22 14.39 -6.79
N GLU A 365 -33.88 14.44 -5.50
CA GLU A 365 -33.85 15.71 -4.75
C GLU A 365 -32.79 16.68 -5.31
N PRO A 366 -31.54 16.26 -5.58
CA PRO A 366 -30.56 17.15 -6.21
C PRO A 366 -30.96 17.66 -7.58
N TYR A 367 -31.56 16.82 -8.44
CA TYR A 367 -32.02 17.23 -9.78
C TYR A 367 -33.17 18.22 -9.67
N VAL A 368 -34.12 18.00 -8.76
CA VAL A 368 -35.21 18.96 -8.51
C VAL A 368 -34.63 20.31 -8.06
N ALA A 369 -33.67 20.34 -7.13
CA ALA A 369 -33.06 21.57 -6.65
C ALA A 369 -32.33 22.34 -7.77
N LEU A 370 -31.53 21.62 -8.57
CA LEU A 370 -30.79 22.16 -9.70
C LEU A 370 -31.72 22.71 -10.79
N LEU A 371 -32.67 21.90 -11.25
CA LEU A 371 -33.63 22.29 -12.30
C LEU A 371 -34.57 23.41 -11.83
N SER A 372 -34.92 23.46 -10.54
CA SER A 372 -35.70 24.57 -9.98
C SER A 372 -34.93 25.90 -9.98
N SER A 373 -33.60 25.84 -9.99
CA SER A 373 -32.73 27.02 -10.04
C SER A 373 -32.37 27.45 -11.47
N ASP A 374 -32.57 26.56 -12.45
CA ASP A 374 -32.21 26.77 -13.86
C ASP A 374 -33.42 27.15 -14.72
N LEU A 375 -33.85 28.41 -14.68
CA LEU A 375 -35.02 28.85 -15.47
C LEU A 375 -34.86 28.68 -16.99
N ALA A 376 -33.62 28.62 -17.49
CA ALA A 376 -33.32 28.49 -18.92
C ALA A 376 -33.23 27.03 -19.38
N GLY A 377 -33.18 26.06 -18.45
CA GLY A 377 -33.05 24.63 -18.75
C GLY A 377 -31.71 24.25 -19.41
N LYS A 378 -30.62 24.97 -19.09
CA LYS A 378 -29.26 24.66 -19.55
C LYS A 378 -28.74 23.31 -19.01
N LEU A 379 -29.20 22.89 -17.85
CA LEU A 379 -28.74 21.67 -17.19
C LEU A 379 -29.23 20.39 -17.88
N PHE A 380 -30.24 20.45 -18.75
CA PHE A 380 -30.69 19.30 -19.52
C PHE A 380 -29.61 18.72 -20.44
N ASP A 381 -28.64 19.54 -20.87
CA ASP A 381 -27.53 19.09 -21.70
C ASP A 381 -26.43 18.37 -20.92
N VAL A 382 -26.45 18.46 -19.58
CA VAL A 382 -25.41 17.94 -18.68
C VAL A 382 -25.93 16.77 -17.83
N LEU A 383 -27.18 16.85 -17.36
CA LEU A 383 -27.75 15.88 -16.44
C LEU A 383 -28.19 14.60 -17.17
N PRO A 384 -27.63 13.42 -16.82
CA PRO A 384 -28.11 12.16 -17.35
C PRO A 384 -29.44 11.74 -16.71
N PHE A 385 -30.49 11.65 -17.53
CA PHE A 385 -31.78 11.07 -17.13
C PHE A 385 -31.83 9.57 -17.42
N GLY A 386 -30.83 8.84 -16.93
CA GLY A 386 -30.65 7.40 -17.10
C GLY A 386 -29.47 6.89 -16.27
N SER A 387 -29.39 5.57 -16.11
CA SER A 387 -28.35 4.89 -15.34
C SER A 387 -27.24 4.38 -16.28
N SER A 388 -26.00 4.32 -15.79
CA SER A 388 -24.86 3.77 -16.54
C SER A 388 -24.95 2.24 -16.74
N SER A 389 -25.74 1.56 -15.91
CA SER A 389 -25.99 0.13 -16.02
C SER A 389 -27.46 -0.20 -15.78
N TYR A 390 -28.00 -1.07 -16.64
CA TYR A 390 -29.31 -1.68 -16.46
C TYR A 390 -29.11 -3.07 -15.86
N ALA A 391 -29.65 -3.30 -14.66
CA ALA A 391 -29.80 -4.65 -14.13
C ALA A 391 -31.03 -5.29 -14.79
N GLY A 392 -30.82 -5.92 -15.95
CA GLY A 392 -31.81 -6.76 -16.62
C GLY A 392 -31.53 -8.25 -16.38
N SER A 393 -32.56 -9.08 -16.48
CA SER A 393 -32.41 -10.53 -16.55
C SER A 393 -32.65 -11.02 -17.97
N ILE A 394 -32.12 -12.20 -18.31
CA ILE A 394 -32.41 -12.87 -19.59
C ILE A 394 -33.92 -13.07 -19.77
N GLU A 395 -34.67 -13.24 -18.67
CA GLU A 395 -36.11 -13.52 -18.67
C GLU A 395 -36.99 -12.28 -18.76
N GLN A 396 -36.56 -11.14 -18.21
CA GLN A 396 -37.38 -9.91 -18.12
C GLN A 396 -36.84 -8.74 -18.94
N GLY A 397 -35.63 -8.86 -19.48
CA GLY A 397 -34.96 -7.77 -20.19
C GLY A 397 -34.66 -6.57 -19.29
N PHE A 398 -34.48 -5.40 -19.90
CA PHE A 398 -34.23 -4.11 -19.30
C PHE A 398 -35.49 -3.26 -19.11
N ALA A 399 -36.61 -3.63 -19.74
CA ALA A 399 -37.88 -2.92 -19.64
C ALA A 399 -38.34 -2.59 -18.20
N PRO A 400 -38.22 -3.49 -17.20
CA PRO A 400 -38.52 -3.13 -15.81
C PRO A 400 -37.60 -2.04 -15.24
N ALA A 401 -36.33 -2.04 -15.61
CA ALA A 401 -35.37 -1.02 -15.19
C ALA A 401 -35.68 0.33 -15.86
N ILE A 402 -35.96 0.35 -17.17
CA ILE A 402 -36.34 1.56 -17.91
C ILE A 402 -37.65 2.15 -17.35
N ARG A 403 -38.63 1.32 -16.97
CA ARG A 403 -39.87 1.79 -16.30
C ARG A 403 -39.61 2.51 -15.00
N ARG A 404 -38.70 2.01 -14.16
CA ARG A 404 -38.30 2.71 -12.92
C ARG A 404 -37.65 4.06 -13.22
N GLU A 405 -36.88 4.16 -14.29
CA GLU A 405 -36.32 5.45 -14.70
C GLU A 405 -37.42 6.44 -15.11
N ILE A 406 -38.44 5.98 -15.84
CA ILE A 406 -39.62 6.79 -16.19
C ILE A 406 -40.31 7.29 -14.91
N GLU A 407 -40.60 6.41 -13.95
CA GLU A 407 -41.24 6.78 -12.67
C GLU A 407 -40.43 7.84 -11.90
N ILE A 408 -39.10 7.74 -11.92
CA ILE A 408 -38.19 8.72 -11.32
C ILE A 408 -38.28 10.06 -12.05
N ILE A 409 -38.30 10.06 -13.39
CA ILE A 409 -38.42 11.29 -14.20
C ILE A 409 -39.78 11.96 -13.97
N GLU A 410 -40.86 11.19 -13.91
CA GLU A 410 -42.19 11.67 -13.54
C GLU A 410 -42.19 12.31 -12.15
N THR A 411 -41.53 11.67 -11.19
CA THR A 411 -41.38 12.19 -9.82
C THR A 411 -40.65 13.54 -9.83
N ILE A 412 -39.52 13.66 -10.54
CA ILE A 412 -38.79 14.92 -10.70
C ILE A 412 -39.71 15.99 -11.31
N SER A 413 -40.41 15.68 -12.40
CA SER A 413 -41.35 16.60 -13.09
C SER A 413 -42.46 17.12 -12.17
N ASN A 414 -43.01 16.23 -11.33
CA ASN A 414 -44.06 16.56 -10.37
C ASN A 414 -43.56 17.42 -9.20
N MET A 415 -42.30 17.26 -8.80
CA MET A 415 -41.70 18.03 -7.71
C MET A 415 -41.20 19.43 -8.15
N LEU A 416 -41.06 19.69 -9.45
CA LEU A 416 -40.74 21.04 -9.93
C LEU A 416 -41.87 22.05 -9.62
N PRO A 417 -41.55 23.33 -9.33
CA PRO A 417 -42.56 24.34 -9.00
C PRO A 417 -43.64 24.49 -10.09
N HIS A 418 -44.93 24.41 -9.73
CA HIS A 418 -46.07 24.46 -10.66
C HIS A 418 -46.28 25.80 -11.39
N ASP A 419 -45.36 26.75 -11.24
CA ASP A 419 -45.32 27.98 -12.03
C ASP A 419 -45.16 27.66 -13.53
N GLY A 420 -45.82 28.45 -14.38
CA GLY A 420 -45.68 28.41 -15.84
C GLY A 420 -44.24 28.63 -16.32
N ARG A 421 -43.36 29.21 -15.49
CA ARG A 421 -41.92 29.31 -15.78
C ARG A 421 -41.23 27.96 -16.01
N PHE A 422 -41.73 26.88 -15.42
CA PHE A 422 -41.17 25.53 -15.58
C PHE A 422 -41.91 24.70 -16.64
N LYS A 423 -42.72 25.33 -17.51
CA LYS A 423 -43.42 24.62 -18.58
C LYS A 423 -42.44 23.93 -19.54
N TYR A 424 -41.39 24.63 -19.96
CA TYR A 424 -40.33 24.08 -20.82
C TYR A 424 -39.70 22.82 -20.20
N HIS A 425 -39.37 22.86 -18.91
CA HIS A 425 -38.77 21.73 -18.20
C HIS A 425 -39.66 20.49 -18.25
N ARG A 426 -40.96 20.64 -18.04
CA ARG A 426 -41.91 19.53 -18.09
C ARG A 426 -42.10 18.98 -19.50
N GLU A 427 -42.06 19.85 -20.52
CA GLU A 427 -42.11 19.43 -21.93
C GLU A 427 -40.87 18.57 -22.26
N VAL A 428 -39.67 19.02 -21.89
CA VAL A 428 -38.41 18.26 -22.08
C VAL A 428 -38.42 16.92 -21.34
N LEU A 429 -38.83 16.91 -20.06
CA LEU A 429 -38.93 15.66 -19.28
C LEU A 429 -39.95 14.69 -19.89
N SER A 430 -41.07 15.19 -20.41
CA SER A 430 -42.06 14.37 -21.12
C SER A 430 -41.51 13.76 -22.39
N ASP A 431 -40.70 14.50 -23.15
CA ASP A 431 -40.05 13.98 -24.35
C ASP A 431 -38.94 12.96 -24.04
N ILE A 432 -38.26 13.09 -22.89
CA ILE A 432 -37.36 12.05 -22.38
C ILE A 432 -38.15 10.78 -22.03
N ILE A 433 -39.28 10.90 -21.32
CA ILE A 433 -40.15 9.75 -21.00
C ILE A 433 -40.60 9.03 -22.28
N ARG A 434 -41.11 9.77 -23.28
CA ARG A 434 -41.53 9.18 -24.57
C ARG A 434 -40.40 8.47 -25.32
N ARG A 435 -39.16 8.92 -25.19
CA ARG A 435 -38.00 8.20 -25.75
C ARG A 435 -37.79 6.87 -25.04
N LYS A 436 -37.82 6.85 -23.71
CA LYS A 436 -37.68 5.64 -22.90
C LYS A 436 -38.82 4.64 -23.11
N GLU A 437 -40.05 5.12 -23.29
CA GLU A 437 -41.19 4.26 -23.64
C GLU A 437 -40.96 3.55 -24.98
N ARG A 438 -40.41 4.26 -25.98
CA ARG A 438 -40.02 3.64 -27.26
C ARG A 438 -38.90 2.62 -27.09
N GLU A 439 -37.91 2.87 -26.23
CA GLU A 439 -36.85 1.90 -25.93
C GLU A 439 -37.43 0.58 -25.39
N ILE A 440 -38.45 0.65 -24.52
CA ILE A 440 -39.17 -0.53 -24.01
C ILE A 440 -39.88 -1.27 -25.15
N ASP A 441 -40.54 -0.54 -26.05
CA ASP A 441 -41.28 -1.15 -27.16
C ASP A 441 -40.34 -1.80 -28.19
N GLU A 442 -39.20 -1.17 -28.47
CA GLU A 442 -38.15 -1.73 -29.33
C GLU A 442 -37.53 -3.00 -28.73
N GLU A 443 -37.26 -3.01 -27.41
CA GLU A 443 -36.76 -4.18 -26.72
C GLU A 443 -37.76 -5.34 -26.77
N ARG A 444 -39.04 -5.07 -26.51
CA ARG A 444 -40.11 -6.07 -26.63
C ARG A 444 -40.21 -6.64 -28.03
N TRP A 445 -40.08 -5.77 -29.04
CA TRP A 445 -40.08 -6.19 -30.44
C TRP A 445 -38.89 -7.12 -30.73
N ARG A 446 -37.67 -6.76 -30.33
CA ARG A 446 -36.48 -7.62 -30.50
C ARG A 446 -36.62 -8.95 -29.77
N SER A 447 -37.03 -8.93 -28.50
CA SER A 447 -37.24 -10.15 -27.71
C SER A 447 -38.29 -11.09 -28.31
N PHE A 448 -39.23 -10.59 -29.13
CA PHE A 448 -40.22 -11.41 -29.83
C PHE A 448 -39.76 -11.93 -31.20
N HIS A 449 -38.82 -11.24 -31.87
CA HIS A 449 -38.42 -11.55 -33.25
C HIS A 449 -36.99 -12.13 -33.38
N GLU A 450 -36.14 -11.95 -32.36
CA GLU A 450 -34.73 -12.38 -32.35
C GLU A 450 -34.48 -13.58 -31.41
N THR A 451 -35.48 -14.05 -30.66
CA THR A 451 -35.46 -15.37 -30.01
C THR A 451 -35.81 -16.46 -31.03
N LEU A 452 -34.82 -16.85 -31.85
CA LEU A 452 -34.81 -18.09 -32.64
C LEU A 452 -33.43 -18.76 -32.55
#